data_AF-A0A0Q6GUM7-F1
#
_entry.id   AF-A0A0Q6GUM7-F1
#
_cell.length_a   1.000
_cell.length_b   1.000
_cell.length_c   1.000
_cell.angle_alpha   90.00
_cell.angle_beta   90.00
_cell.angle_gamma   90.00
#
_symmetry.space_group_name_H-M   'P 1'
#
loop_
_entity.id
_entity.type
_entity.pdbx_description
1 polymer ?
#
loop_
_entity_poly.entity_id
_entity_poly.type
_entity_poly.pdbx_seq_one_letter_code
_entity_poly.pdbx_strand_id
1 'polypeptide(L)'
;MSEGNADPGPIQTPPRWAPADLPQIRARVKKSMTTDINGLLLPKGFRREDSRWLRQGVFFEVYFEFQKSQYGFSCYFNIGRVSRLGDQQHWRMNSFLPTVELKNEYDAHYYVDLDGDSPRRREIIRQLNEIGLPMLERLASWRGLLTSLPPGSN
;
A
#
# COMPACT_ATOMS: atom_id res chain seq x y z
N MET A 1 16.44 33.75 22.85
CA MET A 1 15.66 33.15 21.75
C MET A 1 15.77 31.65 21.95
N SER A 2 14.69 31.00 22.38
CA SER A 2 14.66 29.54 22.55
C SER A 2 13.58 29.02 21.62
N GLU A 3 13.99 28.35 20.56
CA GLU A 3 13.08 27.65 19.65
C GLU A 3 12.46 26.49 20.42
N GLY A 4 11.14 26.56 20.62
CA GLY A 4 10.37 25.48 21.20
C GLY A 4 10.36 24.30 20.23
N ASN A 5 10.85 23.15 20.70
CA ASN A 5 10.56 21.85 20.11
C ASN A 5 9.05 21.76 19.91
N ALA A 6 8.61 21.67 18.65
CA ALA A 6 7.24 21.37 18.33
C ALA A 6 6.96 19.93 18.80
N ASP A 7 6.25 19.81 19.91
CA ASP A 7 5.68 18.56 20.39
C ASP A 7 4.90 17.90 19.23
N PRO A 8 5.11 16.61 18.91
CA PRO A 8 4.18 15.90 18.07
C PRO A 8 2.84 15.89 18.81
N GLY A 9 1.86 16.61 18.25
CA GLY A 9 0.55 16.82 18.86
C GLY A 9 -0.09 15.53 19.38
N PRO A 10 -1.03 15.64 20.35
CA PRO A 10 -1.49 14.52 21.16
C PRO A 10 -1.98 13.36 20.29
N ILE A 11 -1.60 12.15 20.69
CA ILE A 11 -2.18 10.90 20.17
C ILE A 11 -3.69 11.03 20.31
N GLN A 12 -4.39 11.20 19.19
CA GLN A 12 -5.85 11.25 19.18
C GLN A 12 -6.34 9.94 19.81
N THR A 13 -7.14 10.08 20.87
CA THR A 13 -7.84 8.97 21.50
C THR A 13 -8.48 8.13 20.40
N PRO A 14 -8.31 6.79 20.41
CA PRO A 14 -8.94 5.94 19.42
C PRO A 14 -10.45 6.28 19.35
N PRO A 15 -11.03 6.43 18.15
CA PRO A 15 -12.46 6.66 18.04
C PRO A 15 -13.19 5.53 18.76
N ARG A 16 -14.37 5.80 19.34
CA ARG A 16 -15.08 4.86 20.24
C ARG A 16 -15.29 3.44 19.68
N TRP A 17 -15.21 3.27 18.37
CA TRP A 17 -15.32 1.98 17.69
C TRP A 17 -13.99 1.21 17.56
N ALA A 18 -12.85 1.84 17.83
CA ALA A 18 -11.55 1.22 17.72
C ALA A 18 -11.34 0.24 18.89
N PRO A 19 -11.03 -1.04 18.62
CA PRO A 19 -10.79 -2.01 19.67
C PRO A 19 -9.65 -1.60 20.60
N ALA A 20 -9.78 -1.92 21.89
CA ALA A 20 -8.73 -1.64 22.88
C ALA A 20 -7.40 -2.36 22.54
N ASP A 21 -7.47 -3.48 21.82
CA ASP A 21 -6.34 -4.28 21.37
C ASP A 21 -5.86 -3.94 19.94
N LEU A 22 -6.28 -2.78 19.40
CA LEU A 22 -5.87 -2.34 18.07
C LEU A 22 -4.34 -2.33 17.85
N PRO A 23 -3.47 -1.93 18.80
CA PRO A 23 -2.02 -2.05 18.62
C PRO A 23 -1.56 -3.48 18.35
N GLN A 24 -2.14 -4.47 19.04
CA GLN A 24 -1.84 -5.89 18.86
C GLN A 24 -2.39 -6.41 17.54
N ILE A 25 -3.63 -6.03 17.17
CA ILE A 25 -4.23 -6.33 15.87
C ILE A 25 -3.32 -5.82 14.74
N ARG A 26 -2.87 -4.56 14.82
CA ARG A 26 -1.96 -3.96 13.83
C ARG A 26 -0.66 -4.74 13.68
N ALA A 27 -0.05 -5.16 14.78
CA ALA A 27 1.18 -5.93 14.76
C ALA A 27 0.98 -7.29 14.06
N ARG A 28 -0.11 -8.00 14.37
CA ARG A 28 -0.47 -9.27 13.74
C ARG A 28 -0.73 -9.10 12.25
N VAL A 29 -1.57 -8.14 11.86
CA VAL A 29 -1.88 -7.84 10.45
C VAL A 29 -0.61 -7.45 9.70
N LYS A 30 0.24 -6.60 10.28
CA LYS A 30 1.50 -6.20 9.64
C LYS A 30 2.36 -7.42 9.35
N LYS A 31 2.47 -8.34 10.31
CA LYS A 31 3.21 -9.59 10.15
C LYS A 31 2.60 -10.47 9.06
N SER A 32 1.30 -10.76 9.11
CA SER A 32 0.65 -11.66 8.15
C SER A 32 0.65 -11.09 6.73
N MET A 33 0.21 -9.84 6.56
CA MET A 33 0.24 -9.18 5.25
C MET A 33 1.65 -9.18 4.65
N THR A 34 2.65 -8.84 5.46
CA THR A 34 4.05 -8.88 5.03
C THR A 34 4.45 -10.27 4.52
N THR A 35 4.10 -11.33 5.25
CA THR A 35 4.39 -12.71 4.85
C THR A 35 3.72 -13.05 3.52
N ASP A 36 2.44 -12.72 3.37
CA ASP A 36 1.68 -13.01 2.15
C ASP A 36 2.24 -12.24 0.94
N ILE A 37 2.52 -10.94 1.12
CA ILE A 37 3.11 -10.08 0.08
C ILE A 37 4.52 -10.57 -0.29
N ASN A 38 5.33 -10.97 0.70
CA ASN A 38 6.64 -11.55 0.44
C ASN A 38 6.55 -12.82 -0.42
N GLY A 39 5.59 -13.70 -0.13
CA GLY A 39 5.35 -14.91 -0.90
C GLY A 39 5.03 -14.62 -2.38
N LEU A 40 4.39 -13.49 -2.67
CA LEU A 40 4.10 -13.07 -4.05
C LEU A 40 5.25 -12.31 -4.71
N LEU A 41 5.81 -11.30 -4.04
CA LEU A 41 6.69 -10.32 -4.68
C LEU A 41 8.17 -10.71 -4.67
N LEU A 42 8.67 -11.39 -3.63
CA LEU A 42 10.09 -11.77 -3.58
C LEU A 42 10.49 -12.70 -4.73
N PRO A 43 9.72 -13.76 -5.08
CA PRO A 43 10.03 -14.59 -6.24
C PRO A 43 10.04 -13.83 -7.58
N LYS A 44 9.41 -12.65 -7.62
CA LYS A 44 9.36 -11.76 -8.80
C LYS A 44 10.52 -10.76 -8.85
N GLY A 45 11.51 -10.91 -7.96
CA GLY A 45 12.70 -10.08 -7.91
C GLY A 45 12.49 -8.73 -7.20
N PHE A 46 11.42 -8.58 -6.42
CA PHE A 46 11.28 -7.44 -5.54
C PHE A 46 12.13 -7.62 -4.28
N ARG A 47 12.72 -6.52 -3.83
CA ARG A 47 13.41 -6.42 -2.54
C ARG A 47 12.54 -5.63 -1.58
N ARG A 48 12.56 -5.98 -0.30
CA ARG A 48 11.78 -5.27 0.71
C ARG A 48 12.63 -4.21 1.42
N GLU A 49 12.10 -3.01 1.54
CA GLU A 49 12.60 -1.93 2.40
C GLU A 49 11.42 -1.38 3.23
N ASP A 50 11.45 -1.60 4.55
CA ASP A 50 10.39 -1.19 5.46
C ASP A 50 8.97 -1.63 5.04
N SER A 51 8.15 -0.68 4.60
CA SER A 51 6.77 -0.86 4.11
C SER A 51 6.67 -1.02 2.60
N ARG A 52 7.79 -1.01 1.88
CA ARG A 52 7.86 -1.06 0.42
C ARG A 52 8.52 -2.34 -0.09
N TRP A 53 8.03 -2.78 -1.24
CA TRP A 53 8.65 -3.80 -2.08
C TRP A 53 9.03 -3.13 -3.38
N LEU A 54 10.33 -3.08 -3.66
CA LEU A 54 10.92 -2.31 -4.74
C LEU A 54 11.50 -3.25 -5.79
N ARG A 55 11.44 -2.86 -7.05
CA ARG A 55 12.12 -3.57 -8.14
C ARG A 55 12.63 -2.57 -9.16
N GLN A 56 13.90 -2.72 -9.53
CA GLN A 56 14.48 -1.91 -10.58
C GLN A 56 13.86 -2.27 -11.94
N GLY A 57 13.24 -1.28 -12.58
CA GLY A 57 12.83 -1.32 -13.98
C GLY A 57 13.88 -0.68 -14.89
N VAL A 58 13.57 -0.61 -16.19
CA VAL A 58 14.52 -0.10 -17.20
C VAL A 58 14.85 1.39 -16.98
N PHE A 59 13.85 2.21 -16.66
CA PHE A 59 13.99 3.67 -16.49
C PHE A 59 13.61 4.18 -15.09
N PHE A 60 12.86 3.37 -14.33
CA PHE A 60 12.29 3.71 -13.04
C PHE A 60 12.52 2.57 -12.07
N GLU A 61 12.57 2.86 -10.78
CA GLU A 61 12.28 1.85 -9.76
C GLU A 61 10.77 1.80 -9.56
N VAL A 62 10.18 0.61 -9.57
CA VAL A 62 8.76 0.43 -9.25
C VAL A 62 8.62 -0.07 -7.82
N TYR A 63 7.50 0.24 -7.18
CA TYR A 63 7.23 -0.24 -5.85
C TYR A 63 5.77 -0.59 -5.60
N PHE A 64 5.58 -1.57 -4.74
CA PHE A 64 4.36 -1.79 -3.98
C PHE A 64 4.57 -1.29 -2.55
N GLU A 65 3.60 -0.61 -1.97
CA GLU A 65 3.70 -0.08 -0.61
C GLU A 65 2.48 -0.46 0.22
N PHE A 66 2.76 -0.95 1.43
CA PHE A 66 1.76 -1.15 2.47
C PHE A 66 1.82 0.00 3.48
N GLN A 67 1.00 1.02 3.27
CA GLN A 67 1.07 2.29 3.99
C GLN A 67 0.09 2.33 5.16
N LYS A 68 0.56 2.70 6.35
CA LYS A 68 -0.31 3.00 7.50
C LYS A 68 -1.01 4.35 7.27
N SER A 69 -2.29 4.47 7.64
CA SER A 69 -2.93 5.78 7.69
C SER A 69 -2.36 6.67 8.80
N GLN A 70 -2.53 7.99 8.66
CA GLN A 70 -2.05 8.97 9.64
C GLN A 70 -2.60 8.68 11.04
N TYR A 71 -3.88 8.32 11.11
CA TYR A 71 -4.59 8.01 12.35
C TYR A 71 -4.29 6.60 12.88
N GLY A 72 -3.73 5.71 12.06
CA GLY A 72 -3.29 4.38 12.48
C GLY A 72 -4.40 3.32 12.61
N PHE A 73 -5.65 3.64 12.27
CA PHE A 73 -6.78 2.69 12.29
C PHE A 73 -6.90 1.84 11.02
N SER A 74 -6.36 2.37 9.93
CA SER A 74 -6.48 1.82 8.60
C SER A 74 -5.15 1.81 7.88
N CYS A 75 -5.14 1.15 6.74
CA CYS A 75 -4.00 1.07 5.85
C CYS A 75 -4.43 1.16 4.39
N TYR A 76 -3.46 1.48 3.55
CA TYR A 76 -3.58 1.63 2.12
C TYR A 76 -2.56 0.74 1.41
N PHE A 77 -2.92 0.29 0.22
CA PHE A 77 -2.02 -0.45 -0.68
C PHE A 77 -1.77 0.40 -1.91
N ASN A 78 -0.51 0.75 -2.14
CA ASN A 78 -0.11 1.62 -3.24
C ASN A 78 0.76 0.87 -4.25
N ILE A 79 0.65 1.29 -5.49
CA ILE A 79 1.58 0.95 -6.57
C ILE A 79 2.17 2.24 -7.06
N GLY A 80 3.47 2.25 -7.35
CA GLY A 80 4.09 3.45 -7.88
C GLY A 80 5.41 3.20 -8.57
N ARG A 81 5.99 4.30 -9.01
CA ARG A 81 7.34 4.36 -9.58
C ARG A 81 8.07 5.59 -9.12
N VAL A 82 9.39 5.49 -9.05
CA VAL A 82 10.32 6.58 -8.75
C VAL A 82 11.28 6.70 -9.93
N SER A 83 11.37 7.89 -10.51
CA SER A 83 12.34 8.20 -11.56
C SER A 83 13.74 8.33 -10.96
N ARG A 84 14.77 8.18 -11.79
CA ARG A 84 16.15 8.44 -11.37
C ARG A 84 16.41 9.90 -10.95
N LEU A 85 15.52 10.81 -11.35
CA LEU A 85 15.56 12.23 -10.99
C LEU A 85 14.81 12.54 -9.69
N GLY A 86 14.19 11.54 -9.07
CA GLY A 86 13.43 11.68 -7.82
C GLY A 86 11.94 11.94 -8.00
N ASP A 87 11.44 12.02 -9.24
CA ASP A 87 10.00 12.18 -9.49
C ASP A 87 9.27 10.90 -9.10
N GLN A 88 8.34 11.01 -8.17
CA GLN A 88 7.53 9.90 -7.71
C GLN A 88 6.12 10.00 -8.27
N GLN A 89 5.64 8.87 -8.82
CA GLN A 89 4.23 8.70 -9.16
C GLN A 89 3.69 7.53 -8.36
N HIS A 90 2.46 7.67 -7.88
CA HIS A 90 1.82 6.66 -7.04
C HIS A 90 0.32 6.62 -7.28
N TRP A 91 -0.26 5.43 -7.12
CA TRP A 91 -1.68 5.18 -7.25
C TRP A 91 -2.10 4.24 -6.13
N ARG A 92 -3.32 4.43 -5.64
CA ARG A 92 -3.96 3.42 -4.81
C ARG A 92 -4.23 2.18 -5.66
N MET A 93 -4.01 0.98 -5.13
CA MET A 93 -4.22 -0.27 -5.86
C MET A 93 -5.68 -0.42 -6.32
N ASN A 94 -6.64 0.10 -5.54
CA ASN A 94 -8.05 0.13 -5.92
C ASN A 94 -8.34 0.94 -7.19
N SER A 95 -7.46 1.88 -7.59
CA SER A 95 -7.69 2.76 -8.75
C SER A 95 -7.79 1.99 -10.07
N PHE A 96 -7.29 0.75 -10.07
CA PHE A 96 -7.30 -0.18 -11.19
C PHE A 96 -8.53 -1.11 -11.20
N LEU A 97 -9.45 -0.99 -10.23
CA LEU A 97 -10.70 -1.74 -10.18
C LEU A 97 -11.74 -1.17 -11.16
N PRO A 98 -12.64 -2.00 -11.72
CA PRO A 98 -13.46 -1.63 -12.87
C PRO A 98 -14.62 -0.67 -12.54
N THR A 99 -15.09 -0.59 -11.29
CA THR A 99 -16.25 0.25 -10.92
C THR A 99 -15.92 1.22 -9.79
N VAL A 100 -16.70 2.30 -9.68
CA VAL A 100 -16.53 3.31 -8.62
C VAL A 100 -16.86 2.75 -7.24
N GLU A 101 -17.85 1.86 -7.18
CA GLU A 101 -18.26 1.19 -5.94
C GLU A 101 -17.11 0.33 -5.39
N LEU A 102 -16.46 -0.45 -6.26
CA LEU A 102 -15.29 -1.24 -5.91
C LEU A 102 -14.09 -0.34 -5.57
N LYS A 103 -13.91 0.79 -6.23
CA LYS A 103 -12.86 1.76 -5.84
C LYS A 103 -13.09 2.25 -4.40
N ASN A 104 -14.30 2.71 -4.10
CA ASN A 104 -14.64 3.26 -2.78
C ASN A 104 -14.56 2.20 -1.68
N GLU A 105 -15.02 0.97 -1.95
CA GLU A 105 -14.96 -0.13 -0.97
C GLU A 105 -13.52 -0.49 -0.58
N TYR A 106 -12.58 -0.39 -1.52
CA TYR A 106 -11.18 -0.79 -1.31
C TYR A 106 -10.22 0.40 -1.16
N ASP A 107 -10.73 1.59 -0.85
CA ASP A 107 -9.88 2.77 -0.67
C ASP A 107 -9.07 2.71 0.63
N ALA A 108 -9.73 2.39 1.74
CA ALA A 108 -9.09 2.24 3.04
C ALA A 108 -9.49 0.91 3.69
N HIS A 109 -8.53 0.19 4.23
CA HIS A 109 -8.79 -1.07 4.94
C HIS A 109 -8.54 -0.91 6.42
N TYR A 110 -9.53 -1.19 7.26
CA TYR A 110 -9.34 -1.22 8.70
C TYR A 110 -8.52 -2.44 9.09
N TYR A 111 -7.60 -2.28 10.03
CA TYR A 111 -6.76 -3.40 10.48
C TYR A 111 -7.58 -4.55 11.05
N VAL A 112 -8.72 -4.25 11.69
CA VAL A 112 -9.62 -5.27 12.26
C VAL A 112 -10.19 -6.22 11.19
N ASP A 113 -10.42 -5.72 9.98
CA ASP A 113 -10.97 -6.51 8.87
C ASP A 113 -9.92 -7.41 8.23
N LEU A 114 -8.63 -7.17 8.53
CA LEU A 114 -7.49 -7.89 7.96
C LEU A 114 -6.88 -8.91 8.93
N ASP A 115 -7.33 -8.95 10.18
CA ASP A 115 -6.75 -9.81 11.20
C ASP A 115 -7.10 -11.29 10.98
N GLY A 116 -6.17 -12.18 11.34
CA GLY A 116 -6.31 -13.61 11.08
C GLY A 116 -6.45 -13.93 9.58
N ASP A 117 -7.05 -15.07 9.25
CA ASP A 117 -7.33 -15.46 7.85
C ASP A 117 -8.65 -14.87 7.33
N SER A 118 -8.72 -13.54 7.31
CA SER A 118 -9.94 -12.86 6.92
C SER A 118 -10.21 -12.93 5.42
N PRO A 119 -11.48 -12.96 4.99
CA PRO A 119 -11.84 -12.85 3.57
C PRO A 119 -11.25 -11.60 2.91
N ARG A 120 -11.22 -10.47 3.61
CA ARG A 120 -10.69 -9.20 3.09
C ARG A 120 -9.19 -9.28 2.83
N ARG A 121 -8.42 -9.92 3.73
CA ARG A 121 -6.99 -10.17 3.52
C ARG A 121 -6.74 -10.99 2.27
N ARG A 122 -7.44 -12.13 2.13
CA ARG A 122 -7.31 -13.00 0.97
C ARG A 122 -7.65 -12.28 -0.33
N GLU A 123 -8.67 -11.43 -0.30
CA GLU A 123 -9.07 -10.62 -1.44
C GLU A 123 -8.00 -9.59 -1.83
N ILE A 124 -7.39 -8.88 -0.88
CA ILE A 124 -6.29 -7.95 -1.17
C ILE A 124 -5.10 -8.68 -1.81
N ILE A 125 -4.73 -9.85 -1.29
CA ILE A 125 -3.64 -10.66 -1.85
C ILE A 125 -3.99 -11.16 -3.26
N ARG A 126 -5.24 -11.57 -3.48
CA ARG A 126 -5.75 -11.92 -4.81
C ARG A 126 -5.67 -10.74 -5.78
N GLN A 127 -6.11 -9.55 -5.38
CA GLN A 127 -6.02 -8.33 -6.20
C GLN A 127 -4.57 -7.93 -6.47
N LEU A 128 -3.68 -8.05 -5.50
CA LEU A 128 -2.25 -7.83 -5.70
C LEU A 128 -1.69 -8.80 -6.76
N ASN A 129 -2.07 -10.08 -6.70
CA ASN A 129 -1.60 -11.07 -7.66
C ASN A 129 -2.17 -10.86 -9.08
N GLU A 130 -3.48 -10.61 -9.19
CA GLU A 130 -4.17 -10.54 -10.48
C GLU A 130 -4.09 -9.17 -11.17
N ILE A 131 -3.94 -8.09 -10.40
CA ILE A 131 -3.98 -6.72 -10.91
C ILE A 131 -2.67 -6.01 -10.61
N GLY A 132 -2.26 -6.00 -9.33
CA GLY A 132 -1.13 -5.18 -8.88
C GLY A 132 0.21 -5.62 -9.48
N LEU A 133 0.50 -6.92 -9.46
CA LEU A 133 1.73 -7.49 -9.97
C LEU A 133 1.85 -7.30 -11.50
N PRO A 134 0.84 -7.62 -12.33
CA PRO A 134 0.88 -7.29 -13.75
C PRO A 134 1.10 -5.80 -14.04
N MET A 135 0.52 -4.91 -13.22
CA MET A 135 0.76 -3.47 -13.35
C MET A 135 2.20 -3.09 -13.03
N LEU A 136 2.76 -3.62 -11.94
CA LEU A 136 4.16 -3.39 -11.57
C LEU A 136 5.12 -3.89 -12.65
N GLU A 137 4.87 -5.07 -13.22
CA GLU A 137 5.65 -5.63 -14.33
C GLU A 137 5.57 -4.75 -15.58
N ARG A 138 4.38 -4.26 -15.92
CA ARG A 138 4.18 -3.32 -17.02
C ARG A 138 4.96 -2.01 -16.80
N LEU A 139 4.87 -1.45 -15.59
CA LEU A 139 5.58 -0.22 -15.21
C LEU A 139 7.10 -0.37 -15.23
N ALA A 140 7.61 -1.53 -14.84
CA ALA A 140 9.05 -1.83 -14.86
C ALA A 140 9.60 -2.03 -16.27
N SER A 141 8.74 -2.36 -17.24
CA SER A 141 9.10 -2.61 -18.64
C SER A 141 9.31 -1.33 -19.46
N TRP A 142 9.92 -1.44 -20.64
CA TRP A 142 10.04 -0.33 -21.60
C TRP A 142 8.68 0.25 -22.02
N ARG A 143 7.62 -0.58 -22.02
CA ARG A 143 6.25 -0.14 -22.32
C ARG A 143 5.66 0.76 -21.21
N GLY A 144 6.25 0.73 -20.02
CA GLY A 144 5.90 1.62 -18.90
C GLY A 144 6.17 3.10 -19.19
N LEU A 145 7.06 3.42 -20.16
CA LEU A 145 7.25 4.79 -20.65
C LEU A 145 6.02 5.35 -21.36
N LEU A 146 5.31 4.50 -22.10
CA LEU A 146 4.15 4.87 -22.92
C LEU A 146 2.82 4.65 -22.20
N THR A 147 2.85 4.10 -20.98
CA THR A 147 1.63 3.78 -20.25
C THR A 147 1.07 5.05 -19.62
N SER A 148 -0.02 5.57 -20.21
CA SER A 148 -0.94 6.45 -19.51
C SER A 148 -1.58 5.66 -18.37
N LEU A 149 -1.24 6.03 -17.15
CA LEU A 149 -1.85 5.50 -15.94
C LEU A 149 -3.25 6.11 -15.80
N PRO A 150 -4.18 5.44 -15.08
CA PRO A 150 -5.60 5.78 -15.15
C PRO A 150 -5.82 7.28 -14.97
N PRO A 151 -6.62 7.92 -15.85
CA PRO A 151 -7.03 9.30 -15.64
C PRO A 151 -7.88 9.35 -14.38
N GLY A 152 -7.50 10.17 -13.41
CA GLY A 152 -8.33 10.48 -12.25
C GLY A 152 -7.62 10.37 -10.90
N SER A 153 -6.97 11.45 -10.49
CA SER A 153 -6.93 11.87 -9.09
C SER A 153 -7.22 13.37 -9.12
N ASN A 154 -8.49 13.72 -9.27
CA ASN A 154 -9.00 15.03 -8.85
C ASN A 154 -9.34 14.91 -7.36
#